data_AF-A0A2K1KF30-F1
#
_entry.id   AF-A0A2K1KF30-F1
#
_cell.length_a   1.000
_cell.length_b   1.000
_cell.length_c   1.000
_cell.angle_alpha   90.00
_cell.angle_beta   90.00
_cell.angle_gamma   90.00
#
_symmetry.space_group_name_H-M   'P 1'
#
loop_
_entity.id
_entity.type
_entity.pdbx_description
1 polymer ?
#
loop_
_entity_poly.entity_id
_entity_poly.type
_entity_poly.pdbx_seq_one_letter_code
_entity_poly.pdbx_strand_id
1 'polypeptide(L)' 'CKLVINNIQVLLGVFGSLLLNVIEFTILMAITKKYLVAITNDCSKAIY' A
#
# COMPACT_ATOMS: atom_id res chain seq x y z
N CYS A 1 18.75 -11.46 5.44
CA CYS A 1 19.72 -10.73 6.28
C CYS A 1 20.73 -11.70 6.87
N LYS A 2 22.04 -11.48 6.68
CA LYS A 2 23.10 -12.17 7.44
C LYS A 2 23.44 -11.29 8.65
N LEU A 3 23.45 -11.85 9.87
CA LEU A 3 23.50 -11.15 11.18
C LEU A 3 22.24 -10.31 11.48
N VAL A 4 21.10 -10.97 11.75
CA VAL A 4 19.88 -10.30 12.23
C VAL A 4 20.07 -9.92 13.69
N ILE A 5 20.18 -8.61 13.96
CA ILE A 5 20.26 -8.06 15.32
C ILE A 5 18.86 -7.84 15.89
N ASN A 6 17.91 -7.40 15.06
CA ASN A 6 16.51 -7.26 15.43
C ASN A 6 15.61 -7.15 14.19
N ASN A 7 14.30 -7.32 14.39
CA ASN A 7 13.30 -7.08 13.35
C ASN A 7 12.45 -5.85 13.72
N ILE A 8 12.16 -5.02 12.72
CA ILE A 8 11.26 -3.88 12.86
C ILE A 8 9.93 -4.25 12.23
N GLN A 9 8.85 -4.10 13.01
CA GLN A 9 7.50 -4.25 12.49
C GLN A 9 7.09 -2.96 11.79
N VAL A 10 6.59 -3.09 10.56
CA VAL A 10 6.01 -1.99 9.80
C VAL A 10 4.55 -2.34 9.53
N LEU A 11 3.68 -1.35 9.66
CA LEU A 11 2.26 -1.54 9.39
C LEU A 11 2.06 -1.76 7.90
N LEU A 12 1.34 -2.81 7.53
CA LEU A 12 0.96 -3.08 6.15
C LEU A 12 -0.48 -2.66 5.94
N GLY A 13 -0.70 -1.80 4.96
CA GLY A 13 -2.02 -1.45 4.46
C GLY A 13 -2.24 -2.02 3.06
N VAL A 14 -3.50 -2.23 2.72
CA VAL A 14 -3.93 -2.65 1.38
C VAL A 14 -4.88 -1.58 0.87
N PHE A 15 -4.71 -1.14 -0.37
CA PHE A 15 -5.73 -0.38 -1.07
C PHE A 15 -6.18 -1.12 -2.33
N GLY A 16 -7.48 -1.04 -2.58
CA GLY A 16 -8.19 -1.87 -3.55
C GLY A 16 -8.51 -1.10 -4.82
N SER A 17 -8.26 -1.77 -5.95
CA SER A 17 -8.62 -1.35 -7.31
C SER A 17 -7.90 -0.09 -7.79
N LEU A 18 -6.62 -0.24 -8.14
CA LEU A 18 -5.97 0.68 -9.08
C LEU A 18 -6.16 0.15 -10.50
N LEU A 19 -6.93 0.85 -11.34
CA LEU A 19 -7.03 0.53 -12.76
C LEU A 19 -5.82 1.12 -13.50
N LEU A 20 -4.96 0.27 -14.02
CA LEU A 20 -3.82 0.68 -14.83
C LEU A 20 -3.84 -0.13 -16.12
N ASN A 21 -3.92 0.54 -17.27
CA ASN A 21 -4.00 -0.11 -18.58
C ASN A 21 -5.11 -1.17 -18.66
N VAL A 22 -6.30 -0.88 -18.13
CA VAL A 22 -7.48 -1.78 -18.12
C VAL A 22 -7.29 -3.03 -17.24
N ILE A 23 -6.24 -3.06 -16.42
CA ILE A 23 -5.98 -4.15 -15.47
C ILE A 23 -6.18 -3.62 -14.05
N GLU A 24 -6.89 -4.39 -13.22
CA GLU A 24 -7.08 -4.06 -11.81
C GLU A 24 -5.93 -4.61 -10.96
N PHE A 25 -5.33 -3.72 -10.17
CA PHE A 25 -4.30 -4.09 -9.21
C PHE A 25 -4.78 -3.88 -7.78
N THR A 26 -4.46 -4.85 -6.92
CA THR A 26 -4.51 -4.69 -5.47
C THR A 26 -3.09 -4.42 -4.99
N ILE A 27 -2.87 -3.30 -4.30
CA ILE A 27 -1.53 -2.86 -3.92
C ILE A 27 -1.35 -2.97 -2.40
N LEU A 28 -0.25 -3.61 -2.02
CA LEU A 28 0.22 -3.70 -0.65
C LEU A 28 1.19 -2.53 -0.38
N MET A 29 0.98 -1.78 0.70
CA MET A 29 1.90 -0.71 1.12
C MET A 29 2.38 -0.90 2.56
N ALA A 30 3.70 -0.88 2.74
CA ALA A 30 4.32 -0.74 4.05
C ALA A 30 4.34 0.75 4.43
N ILE A 31 3.68 1.10 5.54
CA ILE A 31 3.47 2.49 5.95
C ILE A 31 3.81 2.72 7.42
N THR A 32 4.31 3.92 7.70
CA THR A 32 4.45 4.47 9.05
C THR A 32 3.56 5.70 9.26
N LYS A 33 3.10 6.33 8.17
CA LYS A 33 2.22 7.50 8.18
C LYS A 33 0.74 7.09 8.20
N LYS A 34 0.01 7.59 9.19
CA LYS A 34 -1.45 7.40 9.28
C LYS A 34 -2.15 8.00 8.07
N TYR A 35 -3.25 7.37 7.66
CA TYR A 35 -4.14 7.79 6.55
C TYR A 35 -3.56 7.73 5.13
N LEU A 36 -2.27 7.43 4.93
CA LEU A 36 -1.68 7.38 3.59
C LEU A 36 -2.41 6.38 2.69
N VAL A 37 -2.70 5.17 3.21
CA VAL A 37 -3.40 4.09 2.50
C VAL A 37 -4.80 4.53 2.07
N ALA A 38 -5.54 5.20 2.96
CA ALA A 38 -6.88 5.68 2.69
C ALA A 38 -6.88 6.75 1.58
N ILE A 39 -5.97 7.71 1.67
CA ILE A 39 -5.82 8.77 0.65
C ILE A 39 -5.48 8.15 -0.71
N THR A 40 -4.52 7.22 -0.77
CA THR A 40 -4.19 6.54 -2.04
C THR A 40 -5.35 5.72 -2.59
N ASN A 41 -6.18 5.11 -1.74
CA ASN A 41 -7.37 4.37 -2.13
C ASN A 41 -8.46 5.28 -2.70
N ASP A 42 -8.63 6.47 -2.12
CA ASP A 42 -9.60 7.45 -2.61
C ASP A 42 -9.13 8.05 -3.94
N CYS A 43 -7.82 8.32 -4.08
CA CYS A 43 -7.23 8.73 -5.35
C CYS A 43 -7.34 7.64 -6.43
N SER A 44 -7.14 6.36 -6.11
CA SER A 44 -7.23 5.28 -7.10
C SER A 44 -8.65 5.13 -7.65
N LYS A 45 -9.68 5.34 -6.83
CA LYS A 45 -11.08 5.38 -7.27
C LYS A 45 -11.40 6.58 -8.18
N ALA A 46 -10.68 7.68 -8.04
CA ALA A 46 -10.84 8.85 -8.91
C ALA A 46 -10.17 8.67 -10.29
N ILE A 47 -9.24 7.70 -10.41
CA ILE A 47 -8.54 7.36 -11.67
C ILE A 47 -9.32 6.29 -12.46
N TYR A 48 -10.21 5.54 -11.81
CA TYR A 48 -11.19 4.67 -12.47
C TYR A 48 -12.12 5.46 -13.39
#